data_AF-A0A920MVH4-F1
#
_entry.id   AF-A0A920MVH4-F1
#
_cell.length_a   1.000
_cell.length_b   1.000
_cell.length_c   1.000
_cell.angle_alpha   90.00
_cell.angle_beta   90.00
_cell.angle_gamma   90.00
#
_symmetry.space_group_name_H-M   'P 1'
#
loop_
_entity.id
_entity.type
_entity.pdbx_description
1 polymer ?
#
loop_
_entity_poly.entity_id
_entity_poly.type
_entity_poly.pdbx_seq_one_letter_code
_entity_poly.pdbx_strand_id
1 'polypeptide(L)'
;MTRLGVDFNEFPETLKLIKNHSQINCEGIYSHFSTADEGDLSYAHNQLEKFNAVLKLADDSGILFRSIHCSNSGALLNLGSKKNDPYKSRYDLIWSISIKRSTSEIRY
;
A
#
# COMPACT_ATOMS: atom_id res chain seq x y z
N MET A 1 -11.35 -1.81 -8.67
CA MET A 1 -12.20 -1.15 -7.63
C MET A 1 -12.21 0.33 -7.94
N THR A 2 -13.38 0.93 -8.16
CA THR A 2 -13.56 2.35 -8.53
C THR A 2 -14.38 3.11 -7.49
N ARG A 3 -14.50 2.59 -6.26
CA ARG A 3 -15.40 3.12 -5.24
C ARG A 3 -14.88 4.42 -4.64
N LEU A 4 -13.61 4.43 -4.24
CA LEU A 4 -12.88 5.56 -3.66
C LEU A 4 -11.40 5.40 -4.02
N GLY A 5 -10.69 6.52 -4.17
CA GLY A 5 -9.28 6.54 -4.49
C GLY A 5 -8.96 7.58 -5.56
N VAL A 6 -7.67 7.74 -5.84
CA VAL A 6 -7.15 8.60 -6.90
C VAL A 6 -6.89 7.71 -8.12
N ASP A 7 -7.29 8.16 -9.31
CA ASP A 7 -6.94 7.44 -10.53
C ASP A 7 -5.41 7.44 -10.72
N PHE A 8 -4.89 6.37 -11.33
CA PHE A 8 -3.45 6.25 -11.58
C PHE A 8 -2.89 7.47 -12.34
N ASN A 9 -3.65 8.01 -13.29
CA ASN A 9 -3.23 9.15 -14.10
C ASN A 9 -3.26 10.48 -13.33
N GLU A 10 -4.03 10.58 -12.26
CA GLU A 10 -4.15 11.76 -11.40
C GLU A 10 -3.18 11.75 -10.21
N PHE A 11 -2.53 10.61 -9.97
CA PHE A 11 -1.60 10.44 -8.85
C PHE A 11 -0.42 11.44 -8.87
N PRO A 12 0.20 11.78 -10.02
CA PRO A 12 1.26 12.79 -10.05
C PRO A 12 0.82 14.16 -9.55
N GLU A 13 -0.38 14.61 -9.89
CA GLU A 13 -0.93 15.88 -9.39
C GLU A 13 -1.25 15.80 -7.90
N THR A 14 -1.74 14.66 -7.44
CA THR A 14 -1.95 14.41 -6.00
C THR A 14 -0.65 14.49 -5.21
N LEU A 15 0.46 13.94 -5.72
CA LEU A 15 1.78 14.06 -5.09
C LEU A 15 2.22 15.53 -4.98
N LYS A 16 2.01 16.33 -6.03
CA LYS A 16 2.32 17.77 -5.98
C LYS A 16 1.50 18.49 -4.90
N LEU A 17 0.21 18.19 -4.80
CA LEU A 17 -0.65 18.75 -3.75
C LEU A 17 -0.12 18.39 -2.36
N ILE A 18 0.19 17.11 -2.11
CA ILE A 18 0.76 16.66 -0.83
C ILE A 18 2.05 17.44 -0.51
N LYS A 19 2.97 17.58 -1.47
CA LYS A 19 4.25 18.30 -1.25
C LYS A 19 4.05 19.79 -0.97
N ASN A 20 3.05 20.42 -1.57
CA ASN A 20 2.74 21.83 -1.34
C ASN A 20 2.07 22.09 0.02
N HIS A 21 1.57 21.05 0.68
CA HIS A 21 0.92 21.13 1.99
C HIS A 21 1.74 20.39 3.06
N SER A 22 2.86 20.99 3.47
CA SER A 22 3.78 20.42 4.48
C SER A 22 3.17 20.10 5.85
N GLN A 23 1.96 20.61 6.12
CA GLN A 23 1.17 20.27 7.31
C GLN A 23 0.52 18.88 7.22
N ILE A 24 0.42 18.31 6.01
CA ILE A 24 -0.15 16.99 5.76
C ILE A 24 0.98 15.97 5.81
N ASN A 25 1.00 15.16 6.86
CA ASN A 25 1.93 14.05 6.98
C ASN A 25 1.29 12.76 6.44
N CYS A 26 1.66 12.37 5.22
CA CYS A 26 1.18 11.13 4.63
C CYS A 26 1.88 9.91 5.23
N GLU A 27 1.26 9.30 6.24
CA GLU A 27 1.82 8.13 6.94
C GLU A 27 1.74 6.84 6.12
N GLY A 28 0.72 6.70 5.27
CA GLY A 28 0.52 5.47 4.51
C GLY A 28 -0.29 5.62 3.23
N ILE A 29 -0.27 4.56 2.43
CA ILE A 29 -1.01 4.43 1.17
C ILE A 29 -1.63 3.03 1.09
N TYR A 30 -2.84 2.94 0.56
CA TYR A 30 -3.49 1.65 0.38
C TYR A 30 -4.26 1.53 -0.93
N SER A 31 -4.42 0.28 -1.38
CA SER A 31 -5.29 -0.11 -2.49
C SER A 31 -5.98 -1.44 -2.16
N HIS A 32 -7.11 -1.71 -2.80
CA HIS A 32 -7.88 -2.93 -2.57
C HIS A 32 -8.08 -3.67 -3.88
N PHE A 33 -7.62 -4.92 -3.92
CA PHE A 33 -7.76 -5.77 -5.10
C PHE A 33 -9.18 -6.28 -5.24
N SER A 34 -9.68 -6.30 -6.48
CA SER A 34 -11.11 -6.52 -6.74
C SER A 34 -11.44 -7.97 -7.05
N THR A 35 -10.48 -8.73 -7.60
CA THR A 35 -10.68 -10.10 -8.08
C THR A 35 -9.65 -11.08 -7.51
N ALA A 36 -9.02 -10.73 -6.38
CA ALA A 36 -7.97 -11.58 -5.82
C ALA A 36 -8.50 -12.85 -5.14
N ASP A 37 -9.83 -13.00 -5.03
CA ASP A 37 -10.54 -14.20 -4.57
C ASP A 37 -11.09 -15.04 -5.76
N GLU A 38 -10.85 -14.61 -7.01
CA GLU A 38 -11.35 -15.27 -8.22
C GLU A 38 -10.29 -16.19 -8.84
N GLY A 39 -10.71 -17.11 -9.71
CA GLY A 39 -9.82 -18.09 -10.34
C GLY A 39 -8.80 -17.50 -11.31
N ASP A 40 -9.12 -16.37 -11.99
CA ASP A 40 -8.17 -15.65 -12.85
C ASP A 40 -7.57 -14.45 -12.09
N LEU A 41 -6.28 -14.58 -11.74
CA LEU A 41 -5.53 -13.57 -11.00
C LEU A 41 -4.88 -12.50 -11.89
N SER A 42 -5.04 -12.57 -13.21
CA SER A 42 -4.41 -11.64 -14.17
C SER A 42 -4.74 -10.18 -13.86
N TYR A 43 -6.00 -9.91 -13.49
CA TYR A 43 -6.43 -8.57 -13.11
C TYR A 43 -5.77 -8.10 -11.80
N ALA A 44 -5.69 -8.98 -10.80
CA ALA A 44 -5.07 -8.64 -9.52
C ALA A 44 -3.56 -8.41 -9.67
N HIS A 45 -2.87 -9.13 -10.56
CA HIS A 45 -1.49 -8.84 -10.92
C HIS A 45 -1.30 -7.47 -11.57
N ASN A 46 -2.20 -7.08 -12.49
CA ASN A 46 -2.18 -5.74 -13.08
C ASN A 46 -2.41 -4.64 -12.02
N GLN A 47 -3.32 -4.88 -11.06
CA GLN A 47 -3.52 -3.95 -9.94
C GLN A 47 -2.25 -3.80 -9.08
N LEU A 48 -1.53 -4.89 -8.82
CA LEU A 48 -0.26 -4.86 -8.09
C LEU A 48 0.82 -4.08 -8.86
N GLU A 49 0.96 -4.32 -10.17
CA GLU A 49 1.94 -3.61 -11.00
C GLU A 49 1.69 -2.10 -11.02
N LYS A 50 0.44 -1.68 -11.18
CA LYS A 50 0.06 -0.27 -11.10
C LYS A 50 0.35 0.31 -9.73
N PHE A 51 0.06 -0.42 -8.66
CA PHE A 51 0.33 0.03 -7.29
C PHE A 51 1.84 0.20 -7.04
N ASN A 52 2.67 -0.68 -7.57
CA ASN A 52 4.13 -0.54 -7.48
C ASN A 52 4.67 0.65 -8.28
N ALA A 53 4.07 0.95 -9.43
CA ALA A 53 4.41 2.16 -10.18
C ALA A 53 4.05 3.43 -9.39
N VAL A 54 2.91 3.45 -8.68
CA VAL A 54 2.52 4.54 -7.77
C VAL A 54 3.53 4.73 -6.65
N LEU A 55 3.97 3.65 -6.01
CA LEU A 55 4.98 3.71 -4.94
C LEU A 55 6.33 4.24 -5.46
N LYS A 56 6.73 3.82 -6.66
CA LYS A 56 7.95 4.31 -7.29
C LYS A 56 7.86 5.81 -7.61
N LEU A 57 6.73 6.28 -8.14
CA LEU A 57 6.52 7.72 -8.39
C LEU A 57 6.59 8.55 -7.11
N ALA A 58 6.05 8.03 -6.00
CA ALA A 58 6.12 8.69 -4.71
C ALA A 58 7.56 8.76 -4.18
N ASP A 59 8.31 7.65 -4.27
CA ASP A 59 9.71 7.56 -3.86
C ASP A 59 10.62 8.50 -4.69
N ASP A 60 10.45 8.48 -6.02
CA ASP A 60 11.13 9.39 -6.96
C ASP A 60 10.76 10.87 -6.66
N SER A 61 9.60 11.11 -6.06
CA SER A 61 9.15 12.43 -5.60
C SER A 61 9.55 12.76 -4.15
N GLY A 62 10.30 11.89 -3.46
CA GLY A 62 10.73 12.09 -2.08
C GLY A 62 9.63 11.92 -1.03
N ILE A 63 8.50 11.30 -1.37
CA ILE A 63 7.44 10.94 -0.43
C ILE A 63 7.58 9.46 -0.08
N LEU A 64 7.88 9.19 1.20
CA LEU A 64 8.01 7.84 1.73
C LEU A 64 6.81 7.49 2.61
N PHE A 65 5.98 6.55 2.15
CA PHE A 65 4.90 6.00 2.95
C PHE A 65 5.44 4.97 3.95
N ARG A 66 5.14 5.12 5.24
CA ARG A 66 5.58 4.16 6.28
C ARG A 66 4.77 2.88 6.23
N SER A 67 3.46 3.01 6.06
CA SER A 67 2.54 1.88 5.94
C SER A 67 2.00 1.76 4.53
N ILE A 68 2.20 0.60 3.91
CA ILE A 68 1.78 0.32 2.54
C ILE A 68 0.87 -0.90 2.59
N HIS A 69 -0.36 -0.77 2.10
CA HIS A 69 -1.33 -1.87 2.15
C HIS A 69 -1.97 -2.11 0.79
N CYS A 70 -1.78 -3.29 0.21
CA CYS A 70 -2.47 -3.67 -1.02
C CYS A 70 -2.95 -5.12 -0.93
N SER A 71 -3.96 -5.37 -0.10
CA SER A 71 -4.50 -6.73 0.04
C SER A 71 -5.96 -6.71 0.43
N ASN A 72 -6.72 -7.62 -0.15
CA ASN A 72 -7.94 -8.16 0.45
C ASN A 72 -7.63 -9.56 1.04
N SER A 73 -8.63 -10.28 1.55
CA SER A 73 -8.46 -11.64 2.09
C SER A 73 -7.93 -12.64 1.05
N GLY A 74 -8.40 -12.58 -0.20
CA GLY A 74 -7.97 -13.48 -1.28
C GLY A 74 -6.57 -13.21 -1.78
N ALA A 75 -6.15 -11.96 -1.81
CA ALA A 75 -4.81 -11.56 -2.20
C ALA A 75 -3.75 -12.19 -1.29
N LEU A 76 -4.03 -12.30 0.01
CA LEU A 76 -3.14 -12.97 0.95
C LEU A 76 -2.95 -14.46 0.65
N LEU A 77 -3.98 -15.12 0.14
CA LEU A 77 -3.98 -16.56 -0.11
C LEU A 77 -3.53 -16.92 -1.54
N ASN A 78 -3.93 -16.11 -2.52
CA ASN A 78 -3.83 -16.42 -3.95
C ASN A 78 -2.71 -15.66 -4.65
N LEU A 79 -2.42 -14.43 -4.23
CA LEU A 79 -1.28 -13.65 -4.74
C LEU A 79 -0.06 -13.90 -3.87
N GLY A 80 0.31 -15.18 -3.73
CA GLY A 80 1.61 -15.58 -3.18
C GLY A 80 2.69 -14.71 -3.82
N SER A 81 3.29 -13.86 -2.99
CA SER A 81 3.94 -12.61 -3.41
C SER A 81 4.90 -12.82 -4.58
N LYS A 82 4.84 -11.99 -5.63
CA LYS A 82 5.83 -12.00 -6.72
C LYS A 82 7.24 -11.95 -6.09
N LYS A 83 8.10 -12.93 -6.42
CA LYS A 83 9.44 -13.10 -5.81
C LYS A 83 10.33 -11.85 -5.89
N ASN A 84 10.10 -10.98 -6.89
CA ASN A 84 10.94 -9.83 -7.20
C ASN A 84 10.24 -8.48 -6.92
N ASP A 85 9.21 -8.44 -6.07
CA ASP A 85 8.57 -7.19 -5.70
C ASP A 85 9.44 -6.40 -4.69
N PRO A 86 9.95 -5.21 -5.07
CA PRO A 86 10.84 -4.42 -4.21
C PRO A 86 10.14 -3.83 -2.98
N TYR A 87 8.80 -3.73 -2.98
CA TYR A 87 8.02 -3.21 -1.86
C TYR A 87 7.49 -4.33 -0.95
N LYS A 88 7.83 -5.60 -1.25
CA LYS A 88 7.37 -6.78 -0.51
C LYS A 88 7.59 -6.68 1.01
N SER A 89 8.76 -6.23 1.44
CA SER A 89 9.09 -6.10 2.86
C SER A 89 8.37 -4.95 3.56
N ARG A 90 7.66 -4.10 2.80
CA ARG A 90 6.96 -2.92 3.29
C ARG A 90 5.44 -3.08 3.28
N TYR A 91 4.91 -4.17 2.72
CA TYR A 91 3.48 -4.42 2.75
C TYR A 91 3.05 -4.87 4.15
N ASP A 92 2.14 -4.13 4.74
CA ASP A 92 1.47 -4.49 5.97
C ASP A 92 0.18 -5.27 5.62
N LEU A 93 0.07 -6.48 6.15
CA LEU A 93 -1.16 -7.27 6.02
C LEU A 93 -2.25 -6.64 6.89
N ILE A 94 -3.31 -6.13 6.25
CA ILE A 94 -4.56 -5.74 6.94
C ILE A 94 -5.26 -7.02 7.39
N TRP A 95 -4.72 -7.64 8.44
CA TRP A 95 -5.37 -8.51 9.43
C TRP A 95 -4.43 -9.03 10.51
N SER A 96 -3.21 -8.50 10.63
CA SER A 96 -2.46 -8.64 11.88
C SER A 96 -2.82 -7.45 12.76
N ILE A 97 -3.78 -7.65 13.66
CA ILE A 97 -3.89 -6.83 14.87
C ILE A 97 -2.52 -6.86 15.55
N SER A 98 -1.70 -5.83 15.32
CA SER A 98 -0.44 -5.65 16.00
C SER A 98 -0.74 -4.90 17.29
N ILE A 99 -1.19 -5.63 18.32
CA ILE A 99 -1.15 -5.12 19.70
C ILE A 99 0.32 -5.05 20.07
N LYS A 100 0.96 -3.91 19.79
CA LYS A 100 2.20 -3.55 20.50
C LYS A 100 1.81 -3.22 21.94
N ARG A 101 1.90 -4.21 22.84
CA ARG A 101 2.02 -3.91 24.27
C ARG A 101 3.33 -3.15 24.46
N SER A 102 3.22 -1.87 24.79
CA SER A 102 4.34 -1.10 25.31
C SER A 102 4.74 -1.73 26.65
N THR A 103 5.83 -2.50 26.67
CA THR A 103 6.54 -2.80 27.93
C THR A 103 7.39 -1.58 28.25
N SER A 104 6.78 -0.60 28.93
CA SER A 104 7.56 0.32 29.74
C SER A 104 8.02 -0.43 30.99
N GLU A 105 9.32 -0.65 31.09
CA GLU A 105 10.01 -0.96 32.34
C GLU A 105 9.54 0.03 33.42
N ILE A 106 8.89 -0.49 34.46
CA ILE A 106 8.73 0.25 35.71
C ILE A 106 9.87 -0.23 36.61
N ARG A 107 10.89 0.62 36.75
CA ARG A 107 11.83 0.56 37.88
C ARG A 107 11.13 1.16 39.09
N TYR A 108 10.98 0.36 40.14
CA TYR A 108 11.04 0.81 41.53
C TYR A 108 11.99 -0.13 42.27
#